data_AF-S2JA96-F1
#
_entry.id   AF-S2JA96-F1
#
_cell.length_a   1.000
_cell.length_b   1.000
_cell.length_c   1.000
_cell.angle_alpha   90.00
_cell.angle_beta   90.00
_cell.angle_gamma   90.00
#
_symmetry.space_group_name_H-M   'P 1'
#
loop_
_entity.id
_entity.type
_entity.pdbx_description
1 polymer ?
#
loop_
_entity_poly.entity_id
_entity_poly.type
_entity_poly.pdbx_seq_one_letter_code
_entity_poly.pdbx_strand_id
1 'polypeptide(L)'
;MNNLTSEELKNLKNQFEIEERVLSLLKSEEHIKYFTEKLRRTTSGQFTTEDRLKINKARNQHWNNLAYSFALKYFGENNIKETNNYNMNEQGGSSSSATGDSSDIVKLAEILKEVILAKNSKDDDFDFLEKPKSYNGSRDPFIIESWIQTLEDFASVKNYDNDKTAKLGITLLTGAAKVWYQNLRLLNSAPTGWTHFKAELRAFFKPDNSIAVARD
;
A
#
# COMPACT_ATOMS: atom_id res chain seq x y z
N MET A 1 -12.14 18.77 18.73
CA MET A 1 -11.47 18.02 17.66
C MET A 1 -10.41 18.95 17.07
N ASN A 2 -9.33 19.18 17.82
CA ASN A 2 -8.46 20.34 17.63
C ASN A 2 -7.08 19.91 17.09
N ASN A 3 -6.56 20.69 16.14
CA ASN A 3 -5.22 20.65 15.53
C ASN A 3 -4.90 19.49 14.57
N LEU A 4 -5.74 19.27 13.55
CA LEU A 4 -5.33 18.52 12.35
C LEU A 4 -5.00 19.51 11.23
N THR A 5 -3.85 19.32 10.58
CA THR A 5 -3.52 20.02 9.33
C THR A 5 -4.52 19.64 8.24
N SER A 6 -4.63 20.47 7.19
CA SER A 6 -5.52 20.17 6.06
C SER A 6 -5.21 18.84 5.37
N GLU A 7 -3.94 18.43 5.38
CA GLU A 7 -3.48 17.16 4.85
C GLU A 7 -3.87 15.98 5.73
N GLU A 8 -3.66 16.08 7.05
CA GLU A 8 -4.09 15.05 8.00
C GLU A 8 -5.61 14.87 7.99
N LEU A 9 -6.37 15.96 7.85
CA LEU A 9 -7.83 15.92 7.73
C LEU A 9 -8.25 15.20 6.45
N LYS A 10 -7.56 15.44 5.33
CA LYS A 10 -7.82 14.75 4.05
C LYS A 10 -7.53 13.25 4.16
N ASN A 11 -6.40 12.88 4.77
CA ASN A 11 -6.02 11.49 4.99
C ASN A 11 -7.03 10.77 5.90
N LEU A 12 -7.50 11.43 6.95
CA LEU A 12 -8.52 10.89 7.84
C LEU A 12 -9.86 10.67 7.13
N LYS A 13 -10.25 11.58 6.22
CA LYS A 13 -11.45 11.42 5.37
C LYS A 13 -11.30 10.26 4.37
N ASN A 14 -10.13 10.09 3.77
CA ASN A 14 -9.82 8.96 2.90
C ASN A 14 -9.91 7.62 3.66
N GLN A 15 -9.31 7.57 4.86
CA GLN A 15 -9.34 6.40 5.73
C GLN A 15 -10.78 6.06 6.14
N PHE A 16 -11.58 7.05 6.48
CA PHE A 16 -12.99 6.84 6.80
C PHE A 16 -13.77 6.27 5.60
N GLU A 17 -13.54 6.80 4.40
CA GLU A 17 -14.24 6.37 3.18
C GLU A 17 -13.94 4.91 2.82
N ILE A 18 -12.68 4.48 2.90
CA ILE A 18 -12.34 3.08 2.62
C ILE A 18 -12.91 2.14 3.69
N GLU A 19 -12.85 2.53 4.97
CA GLU A 19 -13.34 1.69 6.06
C GLU A 19 -14.86 1.47 6.00
N GLU A 20 -15.63 2.52 5.67
CA GLU A 20 -17.08 2.42 5.48
C GLU A 20 -17.43 1.51 4.30
N ARG A 21 -16.64 1.54 3.22
CA ARG A 21 -16.84 0.67 2.06
C ARG A 21 -16.44 -0.77 2.36
N VAL A 22 -15.37 -1.01 3.10
CA VAL A 22 -15.02 -2.37 3.55
C VAL A 22 -16.14 -2.93 4.44
N LEU A 23 -16.66 -2.14 5.37
CA LEU A 23 -17.80 -2.56 6.20
C LEU A 23 -19.02 -2.95 5.38
N SER A 24 -19.34 -2.19 4.33
CA SER A 24 -20.49 -2.51 3.48
C SER A 24 -20.30 -3.83 2.72
N LEU A 25 -19.06 -4.21 2.44
CA LEU A 25 -18.67 -5.43 1.73
C LEU A 25 -18.71 -6.71 2.60
N LEU A 26 -18.60 -6.64 3.92
CA LEU A 26 -18.48 -7.87 4.74
C LEU A 26 -19.84 -8.54 4.98
N LYS A 27 -19.90 -9.86 4.76
CA LYS A 27 -21.14 -10.69 4.90
C LYS A 27 -21.50 -11.00 6.35
N SER A 28 -20.53 -11.44 7.14
CA SER A 28 -20.78 -11.98 8.49
C SER A 28 -20.60 -10.91 9.57
N GLU A 29 -21.44 -10.95 10.60
CA GLU A 29 -21.29 -10.13 11.80
C GLU A 29 -19.93 -10.32 12.49
N GLU A 30 -19.37 -11.53 12.45
CA GLU A 30 -18.04 -11.82 13.01
C GLU A 30 -16.94 -11.00 12.33
N HIS A 31 -16.86 -11.03 11.00
CA HIS A 31 -15.90 -10.21 10.24
C HIS A 31 -16.15 -8.71 10.40
N ILE A 32 -17.41 -8.26 10.48
CA ILE A 32 -17.74 -6.86 10.76
C ILE A 32 -17.22 -6.45 12.15
N LYS A 33 -17.43 -7.31 13.16
CA LYS A 33 -16.94 -7.09 14.52
C LYS A 33 -15.42 -7.06 14.56
N TYR A 34 -14.77 -8.04 13.95
CA TYR A 34 -13.30 -8.10 13.84
C TYR A 34 -12.74 -6.85 13.15
N PHE A 35 -13.32 -6.46 12.02
CA PHE A 35 -12.91 -5.26 11.31
C PHE A 35 -13.05 -4.01 12.20
N THR A 36 -14.20 -3.84 12.83
CA THR A 36 -14.51 -2.68 13.68
C THR A 36 -13.60 -2.61 14.90
N GLU A 37 -13.32 -3.73 15.56
CA GLU A 37 -12.54 -3.78 16.80
C GLU A 37 -11.02 -3.78 16.56
N LYS A 38 -10.55 -4.36 15.45
CA LYS A 38 -9.12 -4.63 15.24
C LYS A 38 -8.49 -3.79 14.13
N LEU A 39 -9.22 -3.55 13.04
CA LEU A 39 -8.66 -2.96 11.82
C LEU A 39 -9.10 -1.51 11.61
N ARG A 40 -10.32 -1.15 12.01
CA ARG A 40 -10.87 0.20 11.87
C ARG A 40 -10.09 1.19 12.73
N ARG A 41 -9.79 2.35 12.16
CA ARG A 41 -9.08 3.47 12.80
C ARG A 41 -9.95 4.72 12.92
N THR A 42 -11.07 4.78 12.20
CA THR A 42 -12.05 5.87 12.29
C THR A 42 -13.28 5.47 13.11
N THR A 43 -14.00 6.47 13.63
CA THR A 43 -15.24 6.25 14.38
C THR A 43 -16.43 6.24 13.42
N SER A 44 -17.43 5.40 13.68
CA SER A 44 -18.69 5.46 12.93
C SER A 44 -19.32 6.85 13.03
N GLY A 45 -19.77 7.40 11.89
CA GLY A 45 -20.36 8.74 11.83
C GLY A 45 -19.38 9.89 12.07
N GLN A 46 -18.07 9.65 12.04
CA GLN A 46 -17.04 10.69 12.25
C GLN A 46 -17.11 11.83 11.22
N PHE A 47 -17.61 11.56 10.01
CA PHE A 47 -17.85 12.59 8.99
C PHE A 47 -19.29 12.50 8.49
N THR A 48 -19.98 13.66 8.46
CA THR A 48 -21.30 13.79 7.83
C THR A 48 -21.18 13.62 6.31
N THR A 49 -22.29 13.35 5.63
CA THR A 49 -22.30 13.21 4.16
C THR A 49 -21.75 14.45 3.44
N GLU A 50 -21.94 15.64 4.03
CA GLU A 50 -21.46 16.92 3.52
C GLU A 50 -19.95 17.12 3.76
N ASP A 51 -19.42 16.55 4.83
CA ASP A 51 -18.00 16.58 5.16
C ASP A 51 -17.16 15.56 4.38
N ARG A 52 -17.82 14.56 3.77
CA ARG A 52 -17.16 13.56 2.93
C ARG A 52 -16.62 14.18 1.65
N LEU A 53 -15.59 13.55 1.09
CA LEU A 53 -14.96 14.03 -0.13
C LEU A 53 -15.97 14.00 -1.30
N LYS A 54 -15.97 15.01 -2.17
CA LYS A 54 -16.91 15.16 -3.32
C LYS A 54 -16.95 13.96 -4.28
N ILE A 55 -18.11 13.33 -4.41
CA ILE A 55 -18.29 12.13 -5.22
C ILE A 55 -18.13 12.44 -6.72
N ASN A 56 -17.32 11.65 -7.42
CA ASN A 56 -17.33 11.57 -8.88
C ASN A 56 -17.24 10.09 -9.31
N LYS A 57 -17.58 9.77 -10.56
CA LYS A 57 -17.69 8.38 -11.05
C LYS A 57 -16.37 7.61 -10.95
N ALA A 58 -15.28 8.20 -11.44
CA ALA A 58 -13.94 7.57 -11.43
C ALA A 58 -13.43 7.32 -10.00
N ARG A 59 -13.62 8.29 -9.11
CA ARG A 59 -13.24 8.18 -7.70
C ARG A 59 -14.05 7.11 -6.99
N ASN A 60 -15.35 7.03 -7.27
CA ASN A 60 -16.21 6.00 -6.69
C ASN A 60 -15.76 4.60 -7.11
N GLN A 61 -15.45 4.40 -8.40
CA GLN A 61 -14.88 3.15 -8.90
C GLN A 61 -13.54 2.82 -8.23
N HIS A 62 -12.63 3.80 -8.14
CA HIS A 62 -11.34 3.64 -7.48
C HIS A 62 -11.49 3.18 -6.01
N TRP A 63 -12.31 3.87 -5.21
CA TRP A 63 -12.50 3.51 -3.80
C TRP A 63 -13.25 2.19 -3.61
N ASN A 64 -14.16 1.83 -4.53
CA ASN A 64 -14.78 0.51 -4.52
C ASN A 64 -13.75 -0.60 -4.78
N ASN A 65 -12.91 -0.44 -5.81
CA ASN A 65 -11.89 -1.44 -6.15
C ASN A 65 -10.86 -1.58 -5.03
N LEU A 66 -10.49 -0.46 -4.40
CA LEU A 66 -9.55 -0.46 -3.27
C LEU A 66 -10.15 -1.14 -2.03
N ALA A 67 -11.41 -0.83 -1.69
CA ALA A 67 -12.12 -1.48 -0.59
C ALA A 67 -12.31 -2.98 -0.86
N TYR A 68 -12.65 -3.36 -2.09
CA TYR A 68 -12.78 -4.76 -2.49
C TYR A 68 -11.45 -5.51 -2.39
N SER A 69 -10.36 -4.92 -2.89
CA SER A 69 -9.02 -5.53 -2.78
C SER A 69 -8.58 -5.69 -1.33
N PHE A 70 -8.87 -4.70 -0.48
CA PHE A 70 -8.62 -4.79 0.96
C PHE A 70 -9.44 -5.94 1.58
N ALA A 71 -10.74 -5.96 1.32
CA ALA A 71 -11.63 -6.98 1.86
C ALA A 71 -11.20 -8.38 1.41
N LEU A 72 -10.81 -8.54 0.14
CA LEU A 72 -10.34 -9.79 -0.44
C LEU A 72 -9.07 -10.29 0.27
N LYS A 73 -8.12 -9.38 0.52
CA LYS A 73 -6.86 -9.70 1.20
C LYS A 73 -7.06 -10.19 2.64
N TYR A 74 -7.97 -9.57 3.40
CA TYR A 74 -8.11 -9.83 4.83
C TYR A 74 -9.20 -10.83 5.20
N PHE A 75 -10.23 -10.99 4.36
CA PHE A 75 -11.40 -11.81 4.66
C PHE A 75 -11.64 -12.90 3.62
N GLY A 76 -11.05 -12.81 2.42
CA GLY A 76 -11.26 -13.76 1.34
C GLY A 76 -12.60 -13.59 0.63
N GLU A 77 -12.67 -14.09 -0.61
CA GLU A 77 -13.78 -13.88 -1.54
C GLU A 77 -15.14 -14.34 -0.99
N ASN A 78 -15.15 -15.50 -0.31
CA ASN A 78 -16.37 -16.10 0.24
C ASN A 78 -17.07 -15.22 1.29
N ASN A 79 -16.32 -14.33 1.94
CA ASN A 79 -16.78 -13.50 3.06
C ASN A 79 -17.17 -12.08 2.64
N ILE A 80 -17.12 -11.79 1.33
CA ILE A 80 -17.44 -10.50 0.73
C ILE A 80 -18.78 -10.60 0.00
N LYS A 81 -19.64 -9.59 0.17
CA LYS A 81 -20.92 -9.46 -0.54
C LYS A 81 -20.64 -9.30 -2.02
N GLU A 82 -21.37 -10.04 -2.84
CA GLU A 82 -21.38 -9.81 -4.28
C GLU A 82 -21.84 -8.38 -4.53
N THR A 83 -20.93 -7.55 -5.03
CA THR A 83 -21.28 -6.18 -5.40
C THR A 83 -21.78 -6.18 -6.83
N ASN A 84 -23.03 -5.77 -7.03
CA ASN A 84 -23.50 -5.36 -8.35
C ASN A 84 -22.82 -4.04 -8.74
N ASN A 85 -21.61 -4.11 -9.31
CA ASN A 85 -20.99 -3.04 -10.08
C ASN A 85 -20.11 -3.63 -11.19
N TYR A 86 -20.73 -3.78 -12.36
CA TYR A 86 -20.18 -3.89 -13.72
C TYR A 86 -18.87 -4.66 -13.96
N ASN A 87 -19.05 -5.87 -14.48
CA ASN A 87 -18.20 -6.65 -15.39
C ASN A 87 -16.75 -6.89 -14.98
N MET A 88 -16.57 -7.92 -14.17
CA MET A 88 -15.86 -9.10 -14.68
C MET A 88 -16.95 -10.14 -14.96
N ASN A 89 -17.37 -10.30 -16.21
CA ASN A 89 -18.49 -11.19 -16.56
C ASN A 89 -18.20 -12.63 -16.13
N GLU A 90 -19.08 -13.16 -15.28
CA GLU A 90 -19.30 -14.58 -15.07
C GLU A 90 -19.77 -15.26 -16.35
N GLN A 91 -19.33 -16.50 -16.56
CA GLN A 91 -20.29 -17.57 -16.88
C GLN A 91 -19.69 -18.92 -16.48
N GLY A 92 -20.10 -19.41 -15.32
CA GLY A 92 -20.04 -20.83 -15.00
C GLY A 92 -21.22 -21.57 -15.63
N GLY A 93 -21.00 -22.84 -16.00
CA GLY A 93 -22.08 -23.84 -16.07
C GLY A 93 -22.23 -24.65 -17.37
N SER A 94 -21.45 -25.74 -17.45
CA SER A 94 -21.76 -27.04 -18.08
C SER A 94 -22.02 -27.21 -19.58
N SER A 95 -21.17 -28.10 -20.14
CA SER A 95 -21.29 -28.94 -21.35
C SER A 95 -21.53 -28.26 -22.70
N SER A 96 -20.46 -28.11 -23.49
CA SER A 96 -20.19 -28.95 -24.66
C SER A 96 -18.86 -28.54 -25.31
N SER A 97 -18.12 -29.57 -25.70
CA SER A 97 -16.87 -29.57 -26.45
C SER A 97 -16.63 -28.39 -27.40
N ALA A 98 -15.55 -27.63 -27.17
CA ALA A 98 -14.71 -27.09 -28.23
C ALA A 98 -13.34 -26.72 -27.66
N THR A 99 -12.34 -27.50 -28.01
CA THR A 99 -10.91 -27.23 -27.85
C THR A 99 -10.54 -25.91 -28.54
N GLY A 100 -10.46 -24.81 -27.79
CA GLY A 100 -9.93 -23.53 -28.23
C GLY A 100 -8.65 -23.23 -27.45
N ASP A 101 -7.56 -23.09 -28.19
CA ASP A 101 -6.17 -23.17 -27.74
C ASP A 101 -5.79 -22.14 -26.64
N SER A 102 -5.28 -22.64 -25.51
CA SER A 102 -4.83 -21.85 -24.35
C SER A 102 -3.72 -20.84 -24.70
N SER A 103 -3.05 -21.02 -25.86
CA SER A 103 -2.06 -20.10 -26.42
C SER A 103 -2.62 -18.69 -26.64
N ASP A 104 -3.87 -18.55 -27.10
CA ASP A 104 -4.38 -17.26 -27.56
C ASP A 104 -4.81 -16.36 -26.40
N ILE A 105 -5.22 -16.97 -25.28
CA ILE A 105 -5.55 -16.26 -24.03
C ILE A 105 -4.28 -15.75 -23.36
N VAL A 106 -3.18 -16.52 -23.40
CA VAL A 106 -1.88 -16.08 -22.86
C VAL A 106 -1.28 -14.96 -23.70
N LYS A 107 -1.38 -15.03 -25.03
CA LYS A 107 -0.94 -13.95 -25.92
C LYS A 107 -1.78 -12.68 -25.75
N LEU A 108 -3.09 -12.79 -25.55
CA LEU A 108 -3.96 -11.64 -25.23
C LEU A 108 -3.62 -11.04 -23.85
N ALA A 109 -3.27 -11.86 -22.87
CA ALA A 109 -2.83 -11.39 -21.56
C ALA A 109 -1.45 -10.68 -21.61
N GLU A 110 -0.52 -11.17 -22.43
CA GLU A 110 0.77 -10.50 -22.69
C GLU A 110 0.60 -9.19 -23.45
N ILE A 111 -0.27 -9.15 -24.47
CA ILE A 111 -0.60 -7.92 -25.20
C ILE A 111 -1.32 -6.92 -24.28
N LEU A 112 -2.21 -7.36 -23.38
CA LEU A 112 -2.82 -6.48 -22.38
C LEU A 112 -1.80 -5.98 -21.36
N LYS A 113 -0.85 -6.82 -20.94
CA LYS A 113 0.25 -6.42 -20.06
C LYS A 113 1.17 -5.41 -20.74
N GLU A 114 1.50 -5.59 -22.01
CA GLU A 114 2.27 -4.61 -22.79
C GLU A 114 1.49 -3.34 -23.09
N VAL A 115 0.18 -3.40 -23.36
CA VAL A 115 -0.66 -2.21 -23.56
C VAL A 115 -0.86 -1.43 -22.25
N ILE A 116 -0.91 -2.11 -21.11
CA ILE A 116 -0.91 -1.50 -19.76
C ILE A 116 0.45 -0.88 -19.46
N LEU A 117 1.55 -1.52 -19.87
CA LEU A 117 2.91 -1.00 -19.70
C LEU A 117 3.27 0.11 -20.70
N ALA A 118 2.69 0.10 -21.90
CA ALA A 118 2.85 1.11 -22.96
C ALA A 118 1.93 2.32 -22.79
N LYS A 119 0.82 2.18 -22.04
CA LYS A 119 0.01 3.29 -21.52
C LYS A 119 0.63 4.00 -20.30
N ASN A 120 1.87 3.68 -19.94
CA ASN A 120 2.72 4.55 -19.12
C ASN A 120 3.24 5.76 -19.91
N SER A 121 2.38 6.44 -20.67
CA SER A 121 2.62 7.84 -21.01
C SER A 121 2.18 8.69 -19.82
N LYS A 122 3.10 8.80 -18.85
CA LYS A 122 3.34 9.95 -17.96
C LYS A 122 2.11 10.58 -17.27
N ASP A 123 2.01 10.25 -15.98
CA ASP A 123 1.90 11.20 -14.85
C ASP A 123 0.73 11.07 -13.85
N ASP A 124 -0.40 10.40 -14.12
CA ASP A 124 -1.58 10.62 -13.24
C ASP A 124 -2.08 9.45 -12.35
N ASP A 125 -1.66 8.19 -12.52
CA ASP A 125 -2.41 7.06 -11.90
C ASP A 125 -1.92 6.59 -10.51
N PHE A 126 -0.87 7.21 -9.97
CA PHE A 126 -0.33 6.90 -8.63
C PHE A 126 -0.01 8.15 -7.80
N ASP A 127 -0.58 9.29 -8.19
CA ASP A 127 -0.39 10.58 -7.51
C ASP A 127 -1.03 10.62 -6.10
N PHE A 128 -1.78 9.58 -5.73
CA PHE A 128 -2.31 9.37 -4.39
C PHE A 128 -1.36 8.62 -3.45
N LEU A 129 -0.31 7.97 -3.96
CA LEU A 129 0.71 7.37 -3.10
C LEU A 129 1.59 8.50 -2.57
N GLU A 130 1.35 8.88 -1.33
CA GLU A 130 2.19 9.84 -0.60
C GLU A 130 3.64 9.37 -0.75
N LYS A 131 4.50 10.26 -1.28
CA LYS A 131 5.91 9.95 -1.44
C LYS A 131 6.45 9.52 -0.07
N PRO A 132 7.25 8.43 -0.01
CA PRO A 132 7.79 7.98 1.26
C PRO A 132 8.48 9.14 1.99
N LYS A 133 8.17 9.29 3.28
CA LYS A 133 8.66 10.41 4.08
C LYS A 133 10.18 10.36 4.19
N SER A 134 10.79 11.50 4.43
CA SER A 134 12.23 11.55 4.73
C SER A 134 12.53 10.88 6.07
N TYR A 135 13.67 10.21 6.17
CA TYR A 135 14.16 9.60 7.41
C TYR A 135 15.36 10.35 7.95
N ASN A 136 15.25 10.83 9.19
CA ASN A 136 16.23 11.72 9.81
C ASN A 136 17.30 10.98 10.65
N GLY A 137 17.17 9.66 10.83
CA GLY A 137 18.02 8.87 11.72
C GLY A 137 17.42 8.58 13.11
N SER A 138 16.09 8.53 13.22
CA SER A 138 15.42 8.09 14.45
C SER A 138 15.93 6.72 14.91
N ARG A 139 16.21 6.58 16.21
CA ARG A 139 16.66 5.30 16.79
C ARG A 139 15.48 4.42 17.26
N ASP A 140 14.25 4.84 17.04
CA ASP A 140 13.07 4.03 17.38
C ASP A 140 12.92 2.86 16.38
N PRO A 141 12.96 1.59 16.83
CA PRO A 141 12.76 0.43 15.97
C PRO A 141 11.47 0.49 15.15
N PHE A 142 10.37 1.01 15.71
CA PHE A 142 9.09 1.09 15.01
C PHE A 142 9.15 2.09 13.85
N ILE A 143 9.81 3.23 14.05
CA ILE A 143 9.99 4.24 13.00
C ILE A 143 10.89 3.70 11.89
N ILE A 144 11.96 2.97 12.24
CA ILE A 144 12.87 2.35 11.27
C ILE A 144 12.13 1.35 10.39
N GLU A 145 11.41 0.40 11.00
CA GLU A 145 10.71 -0.65 10.24
C GLU A 145 9.54 -0.07 9.44
N SER A 146 8.78 0.88 9.99
CA SER A 146 7.69 1.54 9.27
C SER A 146 8.18 2.29 8.04
N TRP A 147 9.33 2.97 8.14
CA TRP A 147 9.93 3.68 7.02
C TRP A 147 10.43 2.72 5.93
N ILE A 148 11.10 1.63 6.32
CA ILE A 148 11.55 0.58 5.38
C ILE A 148 10.35 -0.02 4.65
N GLN A 149 9.29 -0.39 5.37
CA GLN A 149 8.10 -1.00 4.78
C GLN A 149 7.41 -0.05 3.78
N THR A 150 7.32 1.25 4.12
CA THR A 150 6.73 2.26 3.23
C THR A 150 7.50 2.36 1.91
N LEU A 151 8.83 2.26 1.94
CA LEU A 151 9.66 2.26 0.74
C LEU A 151 9.50 0.99 -0.09
N GLU A 152 9.36 -0.17 0.56
CA GLU A 152 9.13 -1.45 -0.11
C GLU A 152 7.76 -1.49 -0.79
N ASP A 153 6.73 -1.00 -0.12
CA ASP A 153 5.39 -0.89 -0.68
C ASP A 153 5.37 0.07 -1.88
N PHE A 154 6.02 1.24 -1.75
CA PHE A 154 6.14 2.20 -2.85
C PHE A 154 6.92 1.62 -4.04
N ALA A 155 8.05 0.95 -3.76
CA ALA A 155 8.85 0.29 -4.77
C ALA A 155 8.08 -0.83 -5.48
N SER A 156 7.32 -1.63 -4.73
CA SER A 156 6.46 -2.69 -5.27
C SER A 156 5.43 -2.10 -6.22
N VAL A 157 4.77 -0.99 -5.86
CA VAL A 157 3.78 -0.36 -6.74
C VAL A 157 4.43 0.23 -7.99
N LYS A 158 5.62 0.83 -7.85
CA LYS A 158 6.36 1.44 -8.96
C LYS A 158 7.19 0.44 -9.78
N ASN A 159 7.16 -0.86 -9.43
CA ASN A 159 8.01 -1.90 -10.00
C ASN A 159 9.50 -1.52 -9.99
N TYR A 160 9.97 -0.97 -8.88
CA TYR A 160 11.39 -0.66 -8.69
C TYR A 160 12.16 -1.91 -8.31
N ASP A 161 13.30 -2.10 -8.97
CA ASP A 161 14.26 -3.12 -8.58
C ASP A 161 15.01 -2.72 -7.28
N ASN A 162 15.84 -3.63 -6.79
CA ASN A 162 16.64 -3.44 -5.58
C ASN A 162 17.53 -2.19 -5.64
N ASP A 163 18.06 -1.83 -6.81
CA ASP A 163 18.97 -0.70 -6.98
C ASP A 163 18.21 0.63 -6.97
N LYS A 164 17.10 0.72 -7.71
CA LYS A 164 16.20 1.89 -7.72
C LYS A 164 15.62 2.15 -6.34
N THR A 165 15.25 1.10 -5.62
CA THR A 165 14.71 1.21 -4.25
C THR A 165 15.77 1.75 -3.29
N ALA A 166 17.01 1.26 -3.37
CA ALA A 166 18.12 1.80 -2.59
C ALA A 166 18.38 3.27 -2.90
N LYS A 167 18.46 3.63 -4.19
CA LYS A 167 18.65 5.02 -4.62
C LYS A 167 17.55 5.93 -4.07
N LEU A 168 16.29 5.51 -4.16
CA LEU A 168 15.17 6.24 -3.57
C LEU A 168 15.35 6.43 -2.06
N GLY A 169 15.60 5.35 -1.32
CA GLY A 169 15.82 5.39 0.13
C GLY A 169 16.95 6.35 0.52
N ILE A 170 18.06 6.32 -0.22
CA ILE A 170 19.20 7.24 -0.04
C ILE A 170 18.79 8.69 -0.26
N THR A 171 18.00 9.00 -1.30
CA THR A 171 17.57 10.38 -1.57
C THR A 171 16.67 10.96 -0.49
N LEU A 172 16.02 10.10 0.29
CA LEU A 172 15.10 10.48 1.36
C LEU A 172 15.79 10.54 2.74
N LEU A 173 17.11 10.30 2.81
CA LEU A 173 17.87 10.49 4.04
C LEU A 173 18.07 11.98 4.33
N THR A 174 17.77 12.36 5.57
CA THR A 174 18.01 13.71 6.11
C THR A 174 18.71 13.60 7.46
N GLY A 175 19.09 14.74 8.05
CA GLY A 175 19.67 14.79 9.39
C GLY A 175 20.84 13.83 9.61
N ALA A 176 20.81 13.08 10.71
CA ALA A 176 21.86 12.15 11.11
C ALA A 176 22.00 10.97 10.13
N ALA A 177 20.90 10.51 9.53
CA ALA A 177 20.96 9.43 8.54
C ALA A 177 21.70 9.83 7.26
N LYS A 178 21.54 11.08 6.81
CA LYS A 178 22.30 11.58 5.66
C LYS A 178 23.80 11.63 5.94
N VAL A 179 24.18 12.11 7.12
CA VAL A 179 25.59 12.18 7.56
C VAL A 179 26.19 10.77 7.66
N TRP A 180 25.48 9.82 8.26
CA TRP A 180 25.88 8.42 8.33
C TRP A 180 26.17 7.83 6.93
N TYR A 181 25.25 7.99 5.98
CA TYR A 181 25.43 7.44 4.64
C TYR A 181 26.58 8.13 3.88
N GLN A 182 26.77 9.43 4.07
CA GLN A 182 27.93 10.15 3.52
C GLN A 182 29.25 9.61 4.07
N ASN A 183 29.33 9.29 5.36
CA ASN A 183 30.52 8.68 5.95
C ASN A 183 30.81 7.30 5.36
N LEU A 184 29.79 6.46 5.13
CA LEU A 184 29.98 5.17 4.45
C LEU A 184 30.52 5.34 3.03
N ARG A 185 30.06 6.36 2.29
CA ARG A 185 30.61 6.67 0.95
C ARG A 185 32.08 7.07 1.00
N LEU A 186 32.47 7.89 1.98
CA LEU A 186 33.87 8.31 2.16
C LEU A 186 34.78 7.13 2.51
N LEU A 187 34.25 6.13 3.21
CA LEU A 187 34.96 4.91 3.59
C LEU A 187 34.90 3.81 2.51
N ASN A 188 34.30 4.08 1.34
CA ASN A 188 34.04 3.09 0.28
C ASN A 188 33.28 1.84 0.78
N SER A 189 32.46 2.00 1.83
CA SER A 189 31.68 0.94 2.47
C SER A 189 30.17 1.13 2.28
N ALA A 190 29.76 2.03 1.37
CA ALA A 190 28.36 2.26 1.10
C ALA A 190 27.68 0.99 0.56
N PRO A 191 26.56 0.55 1.17
CA PRO A 191 25.88 -0.67 0.75
C PRO A 191 25.33 -0.54 -0.66
N THR A 192 25.42 -1.62 -1.43
CA THR A 192 24.87 -1.71 -2.78
C THR A 192 23.54 -2.48 -2.77
N GLY A 193 22.51 -1.91 -3.39
CA GLY A 193 21.17 -2.50 -3.41
C GLY A 193 20.43 -2.40 -2.07
N TRP A 194 19.12 -2.58 -2.15
CA TRP A 194 18.21 -2.29 -1.04
C TRP A 194 18.37 -3.26 0.12
N THR A 195 18.63 -4.55 -0.15
CA THR A 195 18.87 -5.57 0.88
C THR A 195 20.01 -5.20 1.84
N HIS A 196 21.18 -4.83 1.32
CA HIS A 196 22.32 -4.44 2.15
C HIS A 196 22.09 -3.10 2.83
N PHE A 197 21.45 -2.15 2.13
CA PHE A 197 21.13 -0.85 2.68
C PHE A 197 20.27 -0.94 3.94
N LYS A 198 19.15 -1.68 3.90
CA LYS A 198 18.26 -1.81 5.06
C LYS A 198 18.88 -2.61 6.22
N ALA A 199 19.79 -3.53 5.93
CA ALA A 199 20.54 -4.26 6.97
C ALA A 199 21.49 -3.32 7.73
N GLU A 200 22.30 -2.55 7.01
CA GLU A 200 23.23 -1.57 7.61
C GLU A 200 22.49 -0.45 8.35
N LEU A 201 21.38 0.03 7.79
CA LEU A 201 20.55 1.06 8.43
C LEU A 201 20.00 0.58 9.78
N ARG A 202 19.49 -0.66 9.84
CA ARG A 202 19.05 -1.28 11.10
C ARG A 202 20.20 -1.43 12.07
N ALA A 203 21.34 -1.94 11.62
CA ALA A 203 22.51 -2.17 12.48
C ALA A 203 23.03 -0.86 13.11
N PHE A 204 23.00 0.25 12.37
CA PHE A 204 23.52 1.52 12.86
C PHE A 204 22.55 2.27 13.79
N PHE A 205 21.25 2.30 13.45
CA PHE A 205 20.28 3.13 14.17
C PHE A 205 19.48 2.40 15.24
N LYS A 206 19.25 1.08 15.11
CA LYS A 206 18.49 0.33 16.11
C LYS A 206 19.31 0.20 17.41
N PRO A 207 18.75 0.56 18.58
CA PRO A 207 19.44 0.45 19.85
C PRO A 207 19.58 -1.02 20.27
N ASP A 208 20.75 -1.36 20.83
CA ASP A 208 21.09 -2.72 21.30
C ASP A 208 20.07 -3.29 22.30
N ASN A 209 19.40 -2.42 23.08
CA ASN A 209 18.45 -2.80 24.11
C ASN A 209 17.13 -3.40 23.58
N SER A 210 16.88 -3.38 22.27
CA SER A 210 15.68 -3.97 21.66
C SER A 210 15.65 -5.51 21.67
N ILE A 211 16.76 -6.15 22.05
CA ILE A 211 16.85 -7.62 22.23
C ILE A 211 16.61 -8.04 23.69
N ALA A 212 16.78 -7.13 24.67
CA ALA A 212 16.71 -7.47 26.09
C ALA A 212 15.28 -7.58 26.64
N VAL A 213 14.31 -6.85 26.09
CA VAL A 213 12.94 -6.76 26.63
C VAL A 213 12.05 -7.96 26.27
N ALA A 214 12.49 -8.85 25.38
CA ALA A 214 11.74 -10.07 25.03
C ALA A 214 12.10 -11.29 25.91
N ARG A 215 12.93 -11.12 26.94
CA ARG A 215 13.42 -12.22 27.81
C ARG A 215 13.13 -12.06 29.31
N ASP A 216 12.33 -11.07 29.71
CA ASP A 216 11.84 -10.95 31.10
C ASP A 216 10.31 -11.05 31.16
#